data_AF-A0A7V4Q5N4-F1
#
_entry.id   AF-A0A7V4Q5N4-F1
#
_cell.length_a   1.000
_cell.length_b   1.000
_cell.length_c   1.000
_cell.angle_alpha   90.00
_cell.angle_beta   90.00
_cell.angle_gamma   90.00
#
_symmetry.space_group_name_H-M   'P 1'
#
loop_
_entity.id
_entity.type
_entity.pdbx_description
1 polymer ?
#
loop_
_entity_poly.entity_id
_entity_poly.type
_entity_poly.pdbx_seq_one_letter_code
_entity_poly.pdbx_strand_id
1 'polypeptide(L)'
;VSMFREYIHIDLMHFIMGDILGVADSDLWVSVLVCATVLSVLVLFFRHFQLATFDPVMAASTGLPVLLLDYALTSCVSLVVVSAVSMVGVILVVGLLITPAATAYLLSDRLDRMMALAALFGVTSVIGGLYLCVWLDSAGGGAVMLFCTLQFLVVLALAPRYGLLARWLRLRRLVPQQVVEDVLITALRHEGDTPLSVLQQFVQQPADLPKALRQMAQDGLLSESAGGYRLSEAGDKEARQVLRAHRLWESYLASIGTPREALHPTAHRLEHIRGNGTVDYLAEKLGQPALDPHGRKIPPRQKNNHRKP
;
A
#
# COMPACT_ATOMS: atom_id res chain seq x y z
N VAL A 1 11.82 -40.31 51.06
CA VAL A 1 12.06 -39.75 49.70
C VAL A 1 10.98 -38.72 49.29
N SER A 2 10.39 -37.95 50.21
CA SER A 2 9.24 -37.06 49.86
C SER A 2 9.10 -35.78 50.70
N MET A 3 10.20 -35.18 51.17
CA MET A 3 10.14 -33.94 52.00
C MET A 3 11.03 -32.80 51.48
N PHE A 4 11.61 -32.93 50.27
CA PHE A 4 12.48 -31.91 49.67
C PHE A 4 12.01 -31.42 48.29
N ARG A 5 10.76 -31.68 47.90
CA ARG A 5 10.23 -31.30 46.57
C ARG A 5 9.42 -30.00 46.57
N GLU A 6 9.25 -29.34 47.71
CA GLU A 6 8.38 -28.17 47.87
C GLU A 6 9.10 -26.81 47.77
N TYR A 7 10.44 -26.77 47.64
CA TYR A 7 11.22 -25.53 47.54
C TYR A 7 11.98 -25.39 46.20
N ILE A 8 11.39 -25.88 45.11
CA ILE A 8 11.80 -25.46 43.77
C ILE A 8 10.53 -24.99 43.06
N HIS A 9 10.06 -23.80 43.43
CA HIS A 9 9.22 -23.03 42.53
C HIS A 9 10.09 -22.67 41.33
N ILE A 10 10.08 -23.52 40.31
CA ILE A 10 10.46 -23.09 38.97
C ILE A 10 9.41 -22.05 38.62
N ASP A 11 9.73 -20.77 38.80
CA ASP A 11 8.83 -19.68 38.44
C ASP A 11 8.73 -19.67 36.92
N LEU A 12 7.74 -20.40 36.39
CA LEU A 12 7.40 -20.38 34.96
C LEU A 12 7.18 -18.94 34.48
N MET A 13 6.66 -18.08 35.35
CA MET A 13 6.47 -16.65 35.09
C MET A 13 7.81 -15.93 34.84
N HIS A 14 8.86 -16.28 35.59
CA HIS A 14 10.20 -15.72 35.41
C HIS A 14 10.85 -16.23 34.12
N PHE A 15 10.63 -17.49 33.72
CA PHE A 15 11.11 -18.00 32.43
C PHE A 15 10.37 -17.40 31.22
N ILE A 16 9.07 -17.18 31.35
CA ILE A 16 8.23 -16.63 30.28
C ILE A 16 8.49 -15.12 30.09
N MET A 17 8.68 -14.37 31.18
CA MET A 17 8.91 -12.92 31.16
C MET A 17 10.38 -12.51 31.05
N GLY A 18 11.29 -13.35 31.55
CA GLY A 18 12.72 -13.09 31.65
C GLY A 18 13.08 -11.94 32.59
N ASP A 19 14.32 -11.95 33.08
CA ASP A 19 14.88 -10.84 33.85
C ASP A 19 16.16 -10.34 33.19
N ILE A 20 15.98 -9.29 32.38
CA ILE A 20 17.07 -8.64 31.62
C ILE A 20 18.11 -8.02 32.56
N LEU A 21 17.72 -7.68 33.80
CA LEU A 21 18.60 -7.04 34.79
C LEU A 21 19.45 -8.06 35.56
N GLY A 22 19.07 -9.34 35.54
CA GLY A 22 19.72 -10.43 36.29
C GLY A 22 20.63 -11.33 35.44
N VAL A 23 21.04 -10.91 34.25
CA VAL A 23 21.85 -11.73 33.32
C VAL A 23 23.25 -11.98 33.87
N ALA A 24 23.68 -13.25 33.89
CA ALA A 24 25.03 -13.63 34.30
C ALA A 24 26.09 -13.25 33.25
N ASP A 25 27.30 -12.91 33.70
CA ASP A 25 28.42 -12.57 32.82
C ASP A 25 28.75 -13.68 31.81
N SER A 26 28.60 -14.95 32.21
CA SER A 26 28.80 -16.10 31.31
C SER A 26 27.84 -16.09 30.13
N ASP A 27 26.58 -15.76 30.37
CA ASP A 27 25.53 -15.77 29.35
C ASP A 27 25.73 -14.60 28.38
N LEU A 28 26.24 -13.47 28.88
CA LEU A 28 26.62 -12.33 28.05
C LEU A 28 27.75 -12.70 27.07
N TRP A 29 28.79 -13.41 27.52
CA TRP A 29 29.87 -13.88 26.64
C TRP A 29 29.37 -14.87 25.58
N VAL A 30 28.48 -15.79 25.95
CA VAL A 30 27.84 -16.72 25.01
C VAL A 30 27.04 -15.94 23.95
N SER A 31 26.25 -14.96 24.37
CA SER A 31 25.48 -14.10 23.46
C SER A 31 26.35 -13.34 22.47
N VAL A 32 27.47 -12.77 22.93
CA VAL A 32 28.43 -12.07 22.08
C VAL A 32 29.04 -13.01 21.05
N LEU A 33 29.42 -14.23 21.45
CA LEU A 33 30.00 -15.23 20.54
C LEU A 33 28.98 -15.70 19.50
N VAL A 34 27.73 -15.96 19.91
CA VAL A 34 26.63 -16.32 19.00
C VAL A 34 26.35 -15.19 18.02
N CYS A 35 26.23 -13.95 18.50
CA CYS A 35 25.99 -12.76 17.68
C CYS A 35 27.11 -12.55 16.65
N ALA A 36 28.37 -12.63 17.07
CA ALA A 36 29.53 -12.50 16.16
C ALA A 36 29.54 -13.59 15.08
N THR A 37 29.25 -14.83 15.47
CA THR A 37 29.20 -15.97 14.53
C THR A 37 28.09 -15.78 13.50
N VAL A 38 26.88 -15.43 13.94
CA VAL A 38 25.71 -15.25 13.07
C VAL A 38 25.90 -14.05 12.14
N LEU A 39 26.38 -12.91 12.65
CA LEU A 39 26.66 -11.74 11.83
C LEU A 39 27.76 -12.03 10.80
N SER A 40 28.80 -12.76 11.17
CA SER A 40 29.87 -13.17 10.24
C SER A 40 29.30 -13.99 9.08
N VAL A 41 28.48 -15.01 9.38
CA VAL A 41 27.82 -15.84 8.36
C VAL A 41 26.90 -14.99 7.46
N LEU A 42 26.08 -14.11 8.04
CA LEU A 42 25.16 -13.26 7.26
C LEU A 42 25.90 -12.29 6.34
N VAL A 43 27.00 -11.67 6.80
CA VAL A 43 27.78 -10.73 6.00
C VAL A 43 28.54 -11.45 4.87
N LEU A 44 29.16 -12.61 5.17
CA LEU A 44 29.92 -13.37 4.17
C LEU A 44 29.02 -13.97 3.07
N PHE A 45 27.84 -14.47 3.44
CA PHE A 45 26.92 -15.15 2.52
C PHE A 45 25.74 -14.28 2.08
N PHE A 46 25.77 -12.97 2.34
CA PHE A 46 24.65 -12.04 2.11
C PHE A 46 23.98 -12.19 0.73
N ARG A 47 24.78 -12.14 -0.34
CA ARG A 47 24.29 -12.24 -1.72
C ARG A 47 23.66 -13.60 -2.02
N HIS A 48 24.20 -14.67 -1.44
CA HIS A 48 23.71 -16.04 -1.64
C HIS A 48 22.35 -16.24 -0.95
N PHE A 49 22.21 -15.76 0.28
CA PHE A 49 20.93 -15.78 1.00
C PHE A 49 19.87 -14.95 0.28
N GLN A 50 20.23 -13.75 -0.20
CA GLN A 50 19.31 -12.90 -0.94
C GLN A 50 18.77 -13.60 -2.20
N LEU A 51 19.64 -14.21 -3.02
CA LEU A 51 19.23 -14.93 -4.22
C LEU A 51 18.35 -16.14 -3.89
N ALA A 52 18.74 -16.94 -2.89
CA ALA A 52 18.00 -18.13 -2.49
C ALA A 52 16.59 -17.81 -1.95
N THR A 53 16.43 -16.71 -1.21
CA THR A 53 15.13 -16.32 -0.64
C THR A 53 14.18 -15.68 -1.66
N PHE A 54 14.69 -14.88 -2.60
CA PHE A 54 13.84 -14.19 -3.58
C PHE A 54 13.51 -15.03 -4.83
N ASP A 55 14.45 -15.86 -5.28
CA ASP A 55 14.25 -16.72 -6.44
C ASP A 55 15.04 -18.04 -6.27
N PRO A 56 14.47 -19.03 -5.55
CA PRO A 56 15.13 -20.31 -5.33
C PRO A 56 15.35 -21.10 -6.63
N VAL A 57 14.53 -20.87 -7.67
CA VAL A 57 14.67 -21.56 -8.96
C VAL A 57 15.88 -21.02 -9.72
N MET A 58 16.03 -19.70 -9.77
CA MET A 58 17.22 -19.05 -10.34
C MET A 58 18.49 -19.42 -9.55
N ALA A 59 18.43 -19.39 -8.22
CA ALA A 59 19.55 -19.79 -7.36
C ALA A 59 19.98 -21.24 -7.64
N ALA A 60 19.04 -22.17 -7.77
CA ALA A 60 19.35 -23.56 -8.14
C ALA A 60 19.96 -23.68 -9.53
N SER A 61 19.44 -22.92 -10.52
CA SER A 61 19.96 -22.95 -11.90
C SER A 61 21.40 -22.42 -12.02
N THR A 62 21.80 -21.53 -11.11
CA THR A 62 23.16 -20.95 -11.05
C THR A 62 24.14 -21.82 -10.25
N GLY A 63 23.71 -23.00 -9.78
CA GLY A 63 24.54 -23.95 -9.06
C GLY A 63 24.63 -23.71 -7.55
N LEU A 64 23.79 -22.82 -6.98
CA LEU A 64 23.77 -22.61 -5.54
C LEU A 64 23.02 -23.74 -4.82
N PRO A 65 23.57 -24.28 -3.71
CA PRO A 65 22.88 -25.29 -2.93
C PRO A 65 21.80 -24.63 -2.05
N VAL A 66 20.63 -24.35 -2.63
CA VAL A 66 19.50 -23.65 -1.98
C VAL A 66 19.12 -24.31 -0.65
N LEU A 67 19.08 -25.65 -0.61
CA LEU A 67 18.74 -26.41 0.59
C LEU A 67 19.74 -26.17 1.74
N LEU A 68 21.04 -26.11 1.45
CA LEU A 68 22.06 -25.84 2.47
C LEU A 68 21.95 -24.40 3.00
N LEU A 69 21.64 -23.44 2.13
CA LEU A 69 21.46 -22.04 2.52
C LEU A 69 20.23 -21.87 3.42
N ASP A 70 19.12 -22.56 3.11
CA ASP A 70 17.91 -22.52 3.93
C ASP A 70 18.13 -23.14 5.32
N TYR A 71 18.81 -24.29 5.39
CA TYR A 71 19.21 -24.88 6.67
C TYR A 71 20.21 -24.03 7.43
N ALA A 72 21.13 -23.34 6.75
CA ALA A 72 22.07 -22.43 7.39
C ALA A 72 21.34 -21.23 8.03
N LEU A 73 20.40 -20.58 7.32
CA LEU A 73 19.59 -19.51 7.89
C LEU A 73 18.75 -20.01 9.07
N THR A 74 18.08 -21.15 8.92
CA THR A 74 17.29 -21.76 9.99
C THR A 74 18.14 -22.08 11.21
N SER A 75 19.36 -22.57 11.01
CA SER A 75 20.31 -22.85 12.10
C SER A 75 20.77 -21.57 12.78
N CYS A 76 21.06 -20.51 12.02
CA CYS A 76 21.40 -19.19 12.59
C CYS A 76 20.27 -18.65 13.45
N VAL A 77 19.03 -18.65 12.94
CA VAL A 77 17.86 -18.18 13.70
C VAL A 77 17.64 -19.04 14.95
N SER A 78 17.73 -20.36 14.82
CA SER A 78 17.58 -21.28 15.95
C SER A 78 18.64 -21.01 17.04
N LEU A 79 19.90 -20.84 16.66
CA LEU A 79 20.98 -20.54 17.59
C LEU A 79 20.75 -19.23 18.34
N VAL A 80 20.31 -18.17 17.64
CA VAL A 80 19.98 -16.87 18.25
C VAL A 80 18.81 -17.02 19.23
N VAL A 81 17.73 -17.69 18.82
CA VAL A 81 16.53 -17.85 19.65
C VAL A 81 16.86 -18.65 20.91
N VAL A 82 17.53 -19.80 20.78
CA VAL A 82 17.87 -20.67 21.92
C VAL A 82 18.78 -19.93 22.90
N SER A 83 19.79 -19.21 22.41
CA SER A 83 20.67 -18.42 23.26
C SER A 83 19.96 -17.25 23.94
N ALA A 84 19.02 -16.59 23.26
CA ALA A 84 18.35 -15.40 23.79
C ALA A 84 17.26 -15.73 24.82
N VAL A 85 16.56 -16.86 24.66
CA VAL A 85 15.44 -17.26 25.52
C VAL A 85 15.85 -17.41 26.98
N SER A 86 17.04 -17.95 27.26
CA SER A 86 17.50 -18.15 28.65
C SER A 86 17.76 -16.84 29.41
N MET A 87 18.20 -15.79 28.70
CA MET A 87 18.54 -14.49 29.31
C MET A 87 17.33 -13.56 29.37
N VAL A 88 16.53 -13.52 28.31
CA VAL A 88 15.57 -12.44 28.05
C VAL A 88 14.12 -12.91 28.19
N GLY A 89 13.86 -14.21 28.12
CA GLY A 89 12.51 -14.78 28.18
C GLY A 89 11.85 -14.94 26.80
N VAL A 90 10.96 -15.93 26.69
CA VAL A 90 10.39 -16.38 25.40
C VAL A 90 9.57 -15.28 24.71
N ILE A 91 8.73 -14.55 25.46
CA ILE A 91 7.82 -13.56 24.87
C ILE A 91 8.61 -12.43 24.21
N LEU A 92 9.62 -11.91 24.92
CA LEU A 92 10.40 -10.80 24.42
C LEU A 92 11.28 -11.21 23.22
N VAL A 93 11.83 -12.43 23.21
CA VAL A 93 12.58 -12.94 22.06
C VAL A 93 11.71 -12.99 20.81
N VAL A 94 10.50 -13.58 20.89
CA VAL A 94 9.59 -13.64 19.73
C VAL A 94 9.17 -12.23 19.29
N GLY A 95 8.91 -11.34 20.26
CA GLY A 95 8.56 -9.94 20.00
C GLY A 95 9.64 -9.17 19.27
N LEU A 96 10.90 -9.31 19.69
CA LEU A 96 12.06 -8.66 19.06
C LEU A 96 12.48 -9.32 17.75
N LEU A 97 12.10 -10.57 17.49
CA LEU A 97 12.35 -11.21 16.20
C LEU A 97 11.38 -10.69 15.13
N ILE A 98 10.11 -10.46 15.49
CA ILE A 98 9.05 -10.14 14.54
C ILE A 98 8.83 -8.62 14.41
N THR A 99 8.64 -7.91 15.53
CA THR A 99 8.15 -6.52 15.53
C THR A 99 9.10 -5.50 14.89
N PRO A 100 10.40 -5.46 15.22
CA PRO A 100 11.31 -4.50 14.59
C PRO A 100 11.55 -4.80 13.10
N ALA A 101 11.52 -6.08 12.70
CA ALA A 101 11.56 -6.48 11.29
C ALA A 101 10.32 -6.00 10.53
N ALA A 102 9.11 -6.19 11.10
CA ALA A 102 7.87 -5.67 10.53
C ALA A 102 7.84 -4.14 10.48
N THR A 103 8.39 -3.47 11.49
CA THR A 103 8.53 -2.00 11.55
C THR A 103 9.44 -1.49 10.44
N ALA A 104 10.59 -2.16 10.21
CA ALA A 104 11.53 -1.80 9.15
C ALA A 104 10.94 -2.03 7.74
N TYR A 105 10.18 -3.12 7.57
CA TYR A 105 9.50 -3.44 6.32
C TYR A 105 8.51 -2.34 5.89
N LEU A 106 7.86 -1.66 6.83
CA LEU A 106 6.96 -0.55 6.52
C LEU A 106 7.66 0.70 5.96
N LEU A 107 8.98 0.84 6.18
CA LEU A 107 9.77 2.01 5.80
C LEU A 107 10.63 1.81 4.55
N SER A 108 11.05 0.57 4.25
CA SER A 108 12.02 0.31 3.19
C SER A 108 11.72 -0.97 2.42
N ASP A 109 11.77 -0.87 1.09
CA ASP A 109 11.60 -1.99 0.15
C ASP A 109 12.94 -2.70 -0.20
N ARG A 110 14.08 -2.18 0.28
CA ARG A 110 15.42 -2.77 0.05
C ARG A 110 15.86 -3.60 1.26
N LEU A 111 16.22 -4.87 1.02
CA LEU A 111 16.61 -5.84 2.06
C LEU A 111 17.75 -5.32 2.96
N ASP A 112 18.84 -4.81 2.37
CA ASP A 112 20.02 -4.33 3.10
C ASP A 112 19.65 -3.23 4.10
N ARG A 113 18.83 -2.27 3.64
CA ARG A 113 18.34 -1.16 4.46
C ARG A 113 17.33 -1.63 5.50
N MET A 114 16.49 -2.60 5.15
CA MET A 114 15.51 -3.18 6.06
C MET A 114 16.19 -3.88 7.23
N MET A 115 17.28 -4.63 6.98
CA MET A 115 18.05 -5.29 8.05
C MET A 115 18.68 -4.27 9.00
N ALA A 116 19.30 -3.21 8.47
CA ALA A 116 19.90 -2.15 9.28
C ALA A 116 18.84 -1.39 10.10
N LEU A 117 17.69 -1.08 9.50
CA LEU A 117 16.57 -0.43 10.20
C LEU A 117 15.97 -1.36 11.27
N ALA A 118 15.83 -2.66 11.01
CA ALA A 118 15.32 -3.62 11.99
C ALA A 118 16.25 -3.70 13.20
N ALA A 119 17.56 -3.77 12.98
CA ALA A 119 18.54 -3.74 14.06
C ALA A 119 18.46 -2.45 14.87
N LEU A 120 18.38 -1.29 14.19
CA LEU A 120 18.21 0.01 14.85
C LEU A 120 16.94 0.05 15.71
N PHE A 121 15.80 -0.35 15.14
CA PHE A 121 14.51 -0.37 15.84
C PHE A 121 14.49 -1.37 17.00
N GLY A 122 15.22 -2.49 16.90
CA GLY A 122 15.41 -3.44 18.00
C GLY A 122 16.17 -2.81 19.15
N VAL A 123 17.33 -2.19 18.87
CA VAL A 123 18.15 -1.51 19.89
C VAL A 123 17.39 -0.36 20.55
N THR A 124 16.72 0.49 19.78
CA THR A 124 15.90 1.58 20.34
C THR A 124 14.75 1.04 21.18
N SER A 125 14.16 -0.10 20.80
CA SER A 125 13.08 -0.72 21.58
C SER A 125 13.57 -1.21 22.94
N VAL A 126 14.73 -1.85 22.99
CA VAL A 126 15.31 -2.33 24.25
C VAL A 126 15.68 -1.16 25.17
N ILE A 127 16.36 -0.14 24.65
CA ILE A 127 16.76 1.04 25.44
C ILE A 127 15.52 1.80 25.95
N GLY A 128 14.56 2.10 25.06
CA GLY A 128 13.33 2.80 25.41
C GLY A 128 12.45 1.99 26.37
N GLY A 129 12.37 0.67 26.17
CA GLY A 129 11.65 -0.25 27.03
C GLY A 129 12.24 -0.37 28.43
N LEU A 130 13.56 -0.43 28.57
CA LEU A 130 14.24 -0.44 29.87
C LEU A 130 14.06 0.90 30.60
N TYR A 131 14.06 2.02 29.89
CA TYR A 131 13.73 3.31 30.50
C TYR A 131 12.27 3.33 31.00
N LEU A 132 11.34 2.81 30.19
CA LEU A 132 9.93 2.67 30.56
C LEU A 132 9.72 1.75 31.78
N CYS A 133 10.53 0.68 31.86
CA CYS A 133 10.53 -0.28 32.98
C CYS A 133 10.85 0.42 34.31
N VAL A 134 11.89 1.25 34.33
CA VAL A 134 12.29 2.02 35.54
C VAL A 134 11.21 3.03 35.92
N TRP A 135 10.52 3.62 34.94
CA TRP A 135 9.49 4.62 35.21
C TRP A 135 8.16 4.01 35.70
N LEU A 136 7.79 2.83 35.19
CA LEU A 136 6.54 2.14 35.52
C LEU A 136 6.68 1.11 36.67
N ASP A 137 7.89 0.90 37.20
CA ASP A 137 8.22 -0.14 38.18
C ASP A 137 7.66 -1.52 37.78
N SER A 138 7.81 -1.86 36.49
CA SER A 138 7.21 -3.04 35.84
C SER A 138 8.27 -4.07 35.45
N ALA A 139 7.85 -5.25 34.98
CA ALA A 139 8.77 -6.28 34.49
C ALA A 139 9.44 -5.83 33.17
N GLY A 140 10.77 -5.98 33.08
CA GLY A 140 11.56 -5.50 31.95
C GLY A 140 11.12 -6.06 30.59
N GLY A 141 10.87 -7.37 30.50
CA GLY A 141 10.44 -8.01 29.26
C GLY A 141 9.14 -7.45 28.69
N GLY A 142 8.14 -7.23 29.56
CA GLY A 142 6.84 -6.66 29.18
C GLY A 142 6.95 -5.20 28.76
N ALA A 143 7.72 -4.39 29.50
CA ALA A 143 7.93 -2.98 29.18
C ALA A 143 8.60 -2.79 27.81
N VAL A 144 9.60 -3.62 27.47
CA VAL A 144 10.24 -3.60 26.15
C VAL A 144 9.26 -3.99 25.04
N MET A 145 8.45 -5.02 25.26
CA MET A 145 7.44 -5.43 24.27
C MET A 145 6.39 -4.33 24.02
N LEU A 146 5.92 -3.67 25.08
CA LEU A 146 4.99 -2.54 24.97
C LEU A 146 5.61 -1.39 24.18
N PHE A 147 6.85 -1.02 24.47
CA PHE A 147 7.55 0.03 23.75
C PHE A 147 7.75 -0.33 22.27
N CYS A 148 8.16 -1.57 21.98
CA CYS A 148 8.32 -2.06 20.61
C CYS A 148 7.01 -2.02 19.83
N THR A 149 5.90 -2.42 20.47
CA THR A 149 4.55 -2.38 19.89
C THR A 149 4.11 -0.94 19.62
N LEU A 150 4.39 -0.02 20.54
CA LEU A 150 4.09 1.40 20.37
C LEU A 150 4.90 2.00 19.20
N GLN A 151 6.20 1.68 19.13
CA GLN A 151 7.06 2.08 18.02
C GLN A 151 6.53 1.56 16.67
N PHE A 152 6.13 0.29 16.60
CA PHE A 152 5.50 -0.30 15.42
C PHE A 152 4.20 0.44 15.04
N LEU A 153 3.32 0.73 16.01
CA LEU A 153 2.04 1.40 15.76
C LEU A 153 2.24 2.83 15.23
N VAL A 154 3.18 3.57 15.82
CA VAL A 154 3.55 4.92 15.35
C VAL A 154 4.04 4.87 13.91
N VAL A 155 4.92 3.92 13.58
CA VAL A 155 5.44 3.73 12.23
C VAL A 155 4.32 3.30 11.27
N LEU A 156 3.45 2.39 11.68
CA LEU A 156 2.29 1.94 10.88
C LEU A 156 1.33 3.10 10.57
N ALA A 157 1.14 4.03 11.50
CA ALA A 157 0.32 5.21 11.27
C ALA A 157 0.98 6.18 10.27
N LEU A 158 2.28 6.45 10.44
CA LEU A 158 3.02 7.48 9.70
C LEU A 158 3.62 7.02 8.36
N ALA A 159 3.74 5.71 8.12
CA ALA A 159 4.47 5.19 6.97
C ALA A 159 3.92 5.73 5.62
N PRO A 160 4.77 6.24 4.71
CA PRO A 160 4.32 6.94 3.52
C PRO A 160 3.71 6.03 2.44
N ARG A 161 4.22 4.80 2.30
CA ARG A 161 3.75 3.83 1.30
C ARG A 161 2.66 2.94 1.86
N TYR A 162 2.93 2.30 3.00
CA TYR A 162 2.04 1.31 3.62
C TYR A 162 1.18 1.86 4.77
N GLY A 163 1.39 3.11 5.20
CA GLY A 163 0.74 3.62 6.39
C GLY A 163 -0.74 3.92 6.20
N LEU A 164 -1.50 3.67 7.26
CA LEU A 164 -2.95 3.86 7.30
C LEU A 164 -3.33 5.32 7.04
N LEU A 165 -2.55 6.27 7.58
CA LEU A 165 -2.83 7.70 7.43
C LEU A 165 -2.56 8.19 6.00
N ALA A 166 -1.44 7.79 5.41
CA ALA A 166 -1.12 8.12 4.02
C ALA A 166 -2.14 7.51 3.05
N ARG A 167 -2.58 6.27 3.29
CA ARG A 167 -3.67 5.64 2.53
C ARG A 167 -4.98 6.40 2.68
N TRP A 168 -5.36 6.75 3.90
CA TRP A 168 -6.60 7.49 4.17
C TRP A 168 -6.59 8.90 3.55
N LEU A 169 -5.46 9.62 3.64
CA LEU A 169 -5.26 10.92 3.00
C LEU A 169 -5.32 10.81 1.46
N ARG A 170 -4.68 9.79 0.86
CA ARG A 170 -4.79 9.53 -0.58
C ARG A 170 -6.23 9.26 -0.98
N LEU A 171 -6.91 8.36 -0.27
CA LEU A 171 -8.31 8.01 -0.54
C LEU A 171 -9.25 9.21 -0.40
N ARG A 172 -9.00 10.13 0.55
CA ARG A 172 -9.79 11.35 0.72
C ARG A 172 -9.57 12.40 -0.36
N ARG A 173 -8.39 12.38 -1.02
CA ARG A 173 -8.01 13.31 -2.10
C ARG A 173 -8.35 12.79 -3.49
N LEU A 174 -8.73 11.51 -3.63
CA LEU A 174 -9.22 10.99 -4.90
C LEU A 174 -10.58 11.61 -5.19
N VAL A 175 -10.64 12.45 -6.22
CA VAL A 175 -11.90 12.86 -6.83
C VAL A 175 -12.39 11.69 -7.69
N PRO A 176 -13.64 11.24 -7.56
CA PRO A 176 -14.17 10.20 -8.42
C PRO A 176 -14.15 10.67 -9.87
N GLN A 177 -13.57 9.88 -10.77
CA GLN A 177 -13.51 10.20 -12.20
C GLN A 177 -14.91 10.41 -12.81
N GLN A 178 -15.92 9.71 -12.28
CA GLN A 178 -17.33 9.89 -12.62
C GLN A 178 -17.82 11.34 -12.46
N VAL A 179 -17.46 12.00 -11.36
CA VAL A 179 -17.89 13.38 -11.10
C VAL A 179 -17.29 14.34 -12.12
N VAL A 180 -16.02 14.12 -12.50
CA VAL A 180 -15.35 14.91 -13.54
C VAL A 180 -16.04 14.74 -14.89
N GLU A 181 -16.35 13.50 -15.27
CA GLU A 181 -17.00 13.19 -16.54
C GLU A 181 -18.44 13.75 -16.60
N ASP A 182 -19.21 13.62 -15.53
CA ASP A 182 -20.55 14.19 -15.43
C ASP A 182 -20.51 15.72 -15.56
N VAL A 183 -19.56 16.40 -14.91
CA VAL A 183 -19.35 17.85 -15.03
C VAL A 183 -18.96 18.23 -16.47
N LEU A 184 -18.06 17.48 -17.11
CA LEU A 184 -17.68 17.73 -18.51
C LEU A 184 -18.88 17.59 -19.46
N ILE A 185 -19.65 16.50 -19.35
CA ILE A 185 -20.81 16.24 -20.22
C ILE A 185 -21.90 17.29 -20.00
N THR A 186 -22.19 17.64 -18.75
CA THR A 186 -23.21 18.65 -18.42
C THR A 186 -22.81 20.03 -18.90
N ALA A 187 -21.54 20.42 -18.72
CA ALA A 187 -21.01 21.68 -19.23
C ALA A 187 -21.02 21.75 -20.76
N LEU A 188 -20.72 20.65 -21.44
CA LEU A 188 -20.76 20.57 -22.91
C LEU A 188 -22.19 20.74 -23.46
N ARG A 189 -23.21 20.28 -22.74
CA ARG A 189 -24.62 20.37 -23.17
C ARG A 189 -25.20 21.78 -23.04
N HIS A 190 -24.67 22.62 -22.16
CA HIS A 190 -25.26 23.93 -21.88
C HIS A 190 -24.74 25.07 -22.77
N GLU A 191 -23.79 24.79 -23.68
CA GLU A 191 -23.22 25.73 -24.67
C GLU A 191 -22.98 27.16 -24.11
N GLY A 192 -22.49 27.27 -22.86
CA GLY A 192 -22.36 28.55 -22.16
C GLY A 192 -21.84 28.42 -20.73
N ASP A 193 -22.03 29.47 -19.92
CA ASP A 193 -21.67 29.45 -18.50
C ASP A 193 -22.66 28.56 -17.74
N THR A 194 -22.15 27.47 -17.15
CA THR A 194 -22.97 26.57 -16.34
C THR A 194 -23.04 27.03 -14.89
N PRO A 195 -24.22 27.45 -14.39
CA PRO A 195 -24.35 27.80 -12.99
C PRO A 195 -24.19 26.54 -12.12
N LEU A 196 -23.67 26.74 -10.90
CA LEU A 196 -23.42 25.66 -9.95
C LEU A 196 -24.67 24.82 -9.64
N SER A 197 -25.86 25.43 -9.68
CA SER A 197 -27.15 24.77 -9.45
C SER A 197 -27.46 23.68 -10.48
N VAL A 198 -27.10 23.91 -11.75
CA VAL A 198 -27.30 22.92 -12.82
C VAL A 198 -26.35 21.75 -12.61
N LEU A 199 -25.09 22.02 -12.27
CA LEU A 199 -24.10 20.96 -12.00
C LEU A 199 -24.50 20.09 -10.81
N GLN A 200 -25.06 20.67 -9.75
CA GLN A 200 -25.55 19.93 -8.58
C GLN A 200 -26.75 19.02 -8.90
N GLN A 201 -27.56 19.35 -9.89
CA GLN A 201 -28.76 18.58 -10.24
C GLN A 201 -28.44 17.31 -11.05
N PHE A 202 -27.39 17.34 -11.87
CA PHE A 202 -27.08 16.25 -12.80
C PHE A 202 -25.94 15.34 -12.32
N VAL A 203 -25.15 15.78 -11.34
CA VAL A 203 -24.08 14.96 -10.74
C VAL A 203 -24.65 14.07 -9.64
N GLN A 204 -24.48 12.75 -9.77
CA GLN A 204 -25.04 11.78 -8.82
C GLN A 204 -24.43 11.91 -7.40
N GLN A 205 -23.19 12.42 -7.30
CA GLN A 205 -22.47 12.60 -6.04
C GLN A 205 -22.09 14.08 -5.81
N PRO A 206 -23.03 14.92 -5.33
CA PRO A 206 -22.79 16.35 -5.16
C PRO A 206 -21.77 16.68 -4.06
N ALA A 207 -21.46 15.72 -3.17
CA ALA A 207 -20.49 15.89 -2.09
C ALA A 207 -19.04 16.10 -2.58
N ASP A 208 -18.67 15.48 -3.71
CA ASP A 208 -17.31 15.60 -4.29
C ASP A 208 -17.21 16.64 -5.40
N LEU A 209 -18.35 17.24 -5.82
CA LEU A 209 -18.44 18.31 -6.80
C LEU A 209 -17.49 19.50 -6.54
N PRO A 210 -17.42 20.10 -5.33
CA PRO A 210 -16.54 21.25 -5.11
C PRO A 210 -15.06 20.89 -5.24
N LYS A 211 -14.68 19.66 -4.90
CA LYS A 211 -13.31 19.18 -5.09
C LYS A 211 -13.01 18.97 -6.58
N ALA A 212 -13.95 18.36 -7.31
CA ALA A 212 -13.85 18.15 -8.74
C ALA A 212 -13.70 19.47 -9.50
N LEU A 213 -14.53 20.48 -9.19
CA LEU A 213 -14.46 21.79 -9.84
C LEU A 213 -13.12 22.49 -9.59
N ARG A 214 -12.59 22.43 -8.36
CA ARG A 214 -11.26 22.97 -8.05
C ARG A 214 -10.16 22.24 -8.81
N GLN A 215 -10.22 20.92 -8.87
CA GLN A 215 -9.24 20.12 -9.61
C GLN A 215 -9.31 20.41 -11.11
N MET A 216 -10.50 20.41 -11.70
CA MET A 216 -10.71 20.70 -13.12
C MET A 216 -10.31 22.13 -13.50
N ALA A 217 -10.48 23.09 -12.60
CA ALA A 217 -9.97 24.46 -12.79
C ALA A 217 -8.42 24.50 -12.75
N GLN A 218 -7.79 23.74 -11.83
CA GLN A 218 -6.33 23.62 -11.77
C GLN A 218 -5.74 22.90 -12.97
N ASP A 219 -6.42 21.86 -13.47
CA ASP A 219 -6.04 21.11 -14.67
C ASP A 219 -6.32 21.90 -15.97
N GLY A 220 -6.89 23.11 -15.85
CA GLY A 220 -7.19 24.01 -16.97
C GLY A 220 -8.33 23.52 -17.86
N LEU A 221 -9.19 22.62 -17.38
CA LEU A 221 -10.37 22.10 -18.08
C LEU A 221 -11.58 23.04 -17.96
N LEU A 222 -11.66 23.79 -16.85
CA LEU A 222 -12.72 24.77 -16.60
C LEU A 222 -12.13 26.16 -16.37
N SER A 223 -12.83 27.17 -16.86
CA SER A 223 -12.63 28.58 -16.53
C SER A 223 -13.81 29.10 -15.71
N GLU A 224 -13.53 29.77 -14.62
CA GLU A 224 -14.53 30.41 -13.77
C GLU A 224 -14.98 31.75 -14.39
N SER A 225 -16.28 31.93 -14.55
CA SER A 225 -16.94 33.13 -15.09
C SER A 225 -17.96 33.67 -14.08
N ALA A 226 -18.37 34.93 -14.21
CA ALA A 226 -19.35 35.55 -13.32
C ALA A 226 -20.72 34.82 -13.32
N GLY A 227 -21.03 34.07 -14.39
CA GLY A 227 -22.24 33.24 -14.51
C GLY A 227 -22.09 31.78 -14.10
N GLY A 228 -20.91 31.32 -13.69
CA GLY A 228 -20.64 29.92 -13.33
C GLY A 228 -19.36 29.37 -13.94
N TYR A 229 -19.36 28.10 -14.34
CA TYR A 229 -18.20 27.43 -14.93
C TYR A 229 -18.36 27.25 -16.43
N ARG A 230 -17.30 27.56 -17.19
CA ARG A 230 -17.24 27.35 -18.64
C ARG A 230 -16.12 26.36 -18.98
N LEU A 231 -16.32 25.51 -19.98
CA LEU A 231 -15.27 24.64 -20.51
C LEU A 231 -14.20 25.49 -21.21
N SER A 232 -12.93 25.20 -20.90
CA SER A 232 -11.81 25.70 -21.69
C SER A 232 -11.73 24.96 -23.04
N GLU A 233 -10.85 25.39 -23.95
CA GLU A 233 -10.58 24.62 -25.18
C GLU A 233 -10.10 23.18 -24.89
N ALA A 234 -9.34 22.99 -23.80
CA ALA A 234 -8.90 21.67 -23.38
C ALA A 234 -10.07 20.84 -22.81
N GLY A 235 -10.91 21.47 -21.98
CA GLY A 235 -12.11 20.84 -21.44
C GLY A 235 -13.13 20.44 -22.50
N ASP A 236 -13.37 21.29 -23.51
CA ASP A 236 -14.26 20.96 -24.64
C ASP A 236 -13.72 19.76 -25.44
N LYS A 237 -12.40 19.69 -25.66
CA LYS A 237 -11.78 18.54 -26.32
C LYS A 237 -11.99 17.26 -25.53
N GLU A 238 -11.72 17.30 -24.22
CA GLU A 238 -11.90 16.14 -23.35
C GLU A 238 -13.37 15.72 -23.24
N ALA A 239 -14.29 16.67 -23.05
CA ALA A 239 -15.73 16.41 -22.98
C ALA A 239 -16.27 15.75 -24.26
N ARG A 240 -15.76 16.14 -25.44
CA ARG A 240 -16.13 15.48 -26.70
C ARG A 240 -15.57 14.07 -26.81
N GLN A 241 -14.38 13.80 -26.26
CA GLN A 241 -13.82 12.45 -26.22
C GLN A 241 -14.61 11.53 -25.29
N VAL A 242 -14.97 12.04 -24.10
CA VAL A 242 -15.89 11.39 -23.15
C VAL A 242 -17.18 11.00 -23.87
N LEU A 243 -17.85 11.99 -24.49
CA LEU A 243 -19.12 11.79 -25.18
C LEU A 243 -19.02 10.84 -26.37
N ARG A 244 -17.90 10.86 -27.11
CA ARG A 244 -17.62 9.91 -28.20
C ARG A 244 -17.52 8.48 -27.68
N ALA A 245 -16.78 8.27 -26.59
CA ALA A 245 -16.65 6.95 -25.98
C ALA A 245 -18.01 6.42 -25.52
N HIS A 246 -18.81 7.26 -24.83
CA HIS A 246 -20.16 6.92 -24.41
C HIS A 246 -21.04 6.41 -25.56
N ARG A 247 -21.13 7.20 -26.63
CA ARG A 247 -21.97 6.88 -27.79
C ARG A 247 -21.51 5.64 -28.54
N LEU A 248 -20.20 5.40 -28.63
CA LEU A 248 -19.66 4.19 -29.25
C LEU A 248 -19.95 2.93 -28.41
N TRP A 249 -19.89 3.04 -27.08
CA TRP A 249 -20.31 1.96 -26.20
C TRP A 249 -21.81 1.68 -26.32
N GLU A 250 -22.67 2.71 -26.34
CA GLU A 250 -24.11 2.54 -26.61
C GLU A 250 -24.36 1.86 -27.96
N SER A 251 -23.65 2.28 -29.01
CA SER A 251 -23.75 1.69 -30.36
C SER A 251 -23.31 0.23 -30.38
N TYR A 252 -22.20 -0.08 -29.70
CA TYR A 252 -21.70 -1.45 -29.57
C TYR A 252 -22.68 -2.33 -28.79
N LEU A 253 -23.16 -1.86 -27.63
CA LEU A 253 -24.12 -2.57 -26.80
C LEU A 253 -25.46 -2.80 -27.52
N ALA A 254 -25.91 -1.84 -28.33
CA ALA A 254 -27.06 -2.00 -29.19
C ALA A 254 -26.82 -3.10 -30.26
N SER A 255 -25.62 -3.12 -30.87
CA SER A 255 -25.29 -4.11 -31.92
C SER A 255 -25.27 -5.55 -31.42
N ILE A 256 -24.97 -5.77 -30.14
CA ILE A 256 -24.97 -7.10 -29.50
C ILE A 256 -26.32 -7.47 -28.86
N GLY A 257 -27.34 -6.63 -28.98
CA GLY A 257 -28.70 -6.92 -28.52
C GLY A 257 -28.97 -6.61 -27.04
N THR A 258 -28.23 -5.68 -26.43
CA THR A 258 -28.46 -5.28 -25.03
C THR A 258 -29.85 -4.65 -24.86
N PRO A 259 -30.64 -5.01 -23.82
CA PRO A 259 -31.96 -4.43 -23.58
C PRO A 259 -31.90 -2.90 -23.45
N ARG A 260 -32.91 -2.19 -23.99
CA ARG A 260 -32.96 -0.71 -23.99
C ARG A 260 -32.85 -0.08 -22.60
N GLU A 261 -33.38 -0.74 -21.58
CA GLU A 261 -33.31 -0.29 -20.18
C GLU A 261 -31.89 -0.40 -19.60
N ALA A 262 -31.14 -1.42 -20.01
CA ALA A 262 -29.78 -1.66 -19.55
C ALA A 262 -28.72 -0.95 -20.41
N LEU A 263 -29.09 -0.47 -21.60
CA LEU A 263 -28.17 0.10 -22.59
C LEU A 263 -27.36 1.28 -22.02
N HIS A 264 -28.05 2.35 -21.60
CA HIS A 264 -27.43 3.56 -21.05
C HIS A 264 -26.64 3.30 -19.75
N PRO A 265 -27.20 2.63 -18.71
CA PRO A 265 -26.44 2.40 -17.47
C PRO A 265 -25.23 1.47 -17.68
N THR A 266 -25.28 0.55 -18.64
CA THR A 266 -24.13 -0.30 -18.98
C THR A 266 -23.08 0.48 -19.76
N ALA A 267 -23.49 1.29 -20.73
CA ALA A 267 -22.57 2.17 -21.47
C ALA A 267 -21.84 3.14 -20.52
N HIS A 268 -22.56 3.76 -19.58
CA HIS A 268 -22.00 4.65 -18.57
C HIS A 268 -20.94 3.97 -17.68
N ARG A 269 -21.10 2.69 -17.34
CA ARG A 269 -20.04 1.97 -16.58
C ARG A 269 -18.80 1.67 -17.41
N LEU A 270 -18.98 1.42 -18.72
CA LEU A 270 -17.91 1.01 -19.62
C LEU A 270 -17.15 2.21 -20.22
N GLU A 271 -17.72 3.41 -20.20
CA GLU A 271 -17.10 4.60 -20.78
C GLU A 271 -15.82 5.05 -20.08
N HIS A 272 -15.56 4.58 -18.85
CA HIS A 272 -14.30 4.82 -18.14
C HIS A 272 -13.14 3.96 -18.69
N ILE A 273 -13.45 2.87 -19.40
CA ILE A 273 -12.45 2.02 -20.05
C ILE A 273 -12.03 2.66 -21.37
N ARG A 274 -11.33 3.80 -21.27
CA ARG A 274 -10.86 4.60 -22.41
C ARG A 274 -9.43 4.27 -22.84
N GLY A 275 -8.91 3.12 -22.43
CA GLY A 275 -7.53 2.72 -22.69
C GLY A 275 -7.11 3.00 -24.13
N ASN A 276 -5.84 3.39 -24.33
CA ASN A 276 -5.29 3.81 -25.62
C ASN A 276 -5.57 2.74 -26.70
N GLY A 277 -6.61 2.95 -27.51
CA GLY A 277 -7.02 2.09 -28.61
C GLY A 277 -8.42 1.46 -28.48
N THR A 278 -9.02 1.35 -27.30
CA THR A 278 -10.33 0.66 -27.12
C THR A 278 -11.45 1.35 -27.88
N VAL A 279 -11.53 2.68 -27.77
CA VAL A 279 -12.58 3.48 -28.43
C VAL A 279 -12.42 3.46 -29.95
N ASP A 280 -11.17 3.47 -30.44
CA ASP A 280 -10.89 3.41 -31.87
C ASP A 280 -11.17 2.01 -32.43
N TYR A 281 -10.85 0.94 -31.67
CA TYR A 281 -11.23 -0.43 -32.00
C TYR A 281 -12.75 -0.61 -32.07
N LEU A 282 -13.51 -0.07 -31.12
CA LEU A 282 -14.98 -0.09 -31.16
C LEU A 282 -15.52 0.62 -32.39
N ALA A 283 -14.98 1.80 -32.72
CA ALA A 283 -15.36 2.55 -33.92
C ALA A 283 -15.07 1.76 -35.20
N GLU A 284 -13.94 1.07 -35.28
CA GLU A 284 -13.57 0.22 -36.43
C GLU A 284 -14.52 -0.98 -36.56
N LYS A 285 -14.78 -1.69 -35.46
CA LYS A 285 -15.73 -2.82 -35.40
C LYS A 285 -17.14 -2.44 -35.83
N LEU A 286 -17.56 -1.21 -35.55
CA LEU A 286 -18.88 -0.67 -35.89
C LEU A 286 -18.94 -0.04 -37.29
N GLY A 287 -17.82 -0.01 -38.05
CA GLY A 287 -17.78 0.60 -39.38
C GLY A 287 -17.85 2.13 -39.37
N GLN A 288 -17.30 2.79 -38.34
CA GLN A 288 -17.29 4.24 -38.15
C GLN A 288 -18.68 4.89 -38.18
N PRO A 289 -19.57 4.53 -37.24
CA PRO A 289 -20.93 5.07 -37.21
C PRO A 289 -20.93 6.59 -37.00
N ALA A 290 -21.77 7.29 -37.77
CA ALA A 290 -21.95 8.75 -37.62
C ALA A 290 -23.01 9.11 -36.57
N LEU A 291 -23.90 8.18 -36.24
CA LEU A 291 -25.04 8.36 -35.32
C LEU A 291 -25.05 7.26 -34.25
N ASP A 292 -25.47 7.61 -33.05
CA ASP A 292 -25.74 6.66 -31.97
C ASP A 292 -27.13 5.98 -32.16
N PRO A 293 -27.49 4.94 -31.36
CA PRO A 293 -28.77 4.24 -31.46
C PRO A 293 -30.00 5.13 -31.22
N HIS A 294 -29.78 6.33 -30.67
CA HIS A 294 -30.80 7.33 -30.38
C HIS A 294 -30.85 8.46 -31.44
N GLY A 295 -30.06 8.36 -32.52
CA GLY A 295 -30.04 9.32 -33.62
C GLY A 295 -29.22 10.59 -33.36
N ARG A 296 -28.35 10.62 -32.35
CA ARG A 296 -27.47 11.76 -32.06
C ARG A 296 -26.10 11.57 -32.72
N LYS A 297 -25.49 12.67 -33.16
CA LYS A 297 -24.20 12.67 -33.90
C LYS A 297 -23.03 12.22 -33.02
N ILE A 298 -22.23 11.25 -33.45
CA ILE A 298 -21.02 10.86 -32.73
C ILE A 298 -19.92 11.90 -33.00
N PRO A 299 -19.27 12.50 -31.98
CA PRO A 299 -18.19 13.46 -32.21
C PRO A 299 -17.04 12.83 -33.00
N PRO A 300 -16.38 13.58 -33.91
CA PRO A 300 -15.28 13.07 -34.70
C PRO A 300 -14.07 12.74 -33.83
N ARG A 301 -13.22 11.82 -34.31
CA ARG A 301 -11.96 11.48 -33.66
C ARG A 301 -11.09 12.73 -33.56
N GLN A 302 -10.75 13.15 -32.35
CA GLN A 302 -9.73 14.16 -32.14
C GLN A 302 -8.35 13.50 -32.20
N LYS A 303 -7.43 14.09 -32.98
CA LYS A 303 -6.02 13.68 -32.95
C LYS A 303 -5.44 14.08 -31.59
N ASN A 304 -5.25 13.10 -30.71
CA ASN A 304 -4.56 13.34 -29.44
C ASN A 304 -3.11 13.75 -29.74
N ASN A 305 -2.76 15.00 -29.40
CA ASN A 305 -1.38 15.48 -29.46
C ASN A 305 -0.60 15.18 -28.16
N HIS A 306 -1.09 14.24 -27.34
CA HIS A 306 -0.41 13.76 -26.14
C HIS A 306 0.09 12.34 -26.36
N ARG A 307 1.14 12.23 -27.18
CA ARG A 307 2.22 11.28 -26.89
C ARG A 307 2.95 11.83 -25.67
N LYS A 308 2.70 11.29 -24.48
CA LYS A 308 3.77 11.16 -23.50
C LYS A 308 4.10 9.66 -23.39
N PRO A 309 5.40 9.31 -23.48
CA PRO A 309 5.88 7.93 -23.41
C PRO A 309 5.59 7.29 -22.05
#